data_AF-A0A936PM03-F1
#
_entry.id   AF-A0A936PM03-F1
#
_cell.length_a   1.000
_cell.length_b   1.000
_cell.length_c   1.000
_cell.angle_alpha   90.00
_cell.angle_beta   90.00
_cell.angle_gamma   90.00
#
_symmetry.space_group_name_H-M   'P 1'
#
loop_
_entity.id
_entity.type
_entity.pdbx_description
1 polymer ?
#
loop_
_entity_poly.entity_id
_entity_poly.type
_entity_poly.pdbx_seq_one_letter_code
_entity_poly.pdbx_strand_id
1 'polypeptide(L)' 'MFPESGTMPAVPVELLTPQHFIFDMVYNPEVTRLMKEGMKRGASVRNGLGMLHRQAELAWKIWTESCGK' A
#
# COMPACT_ATOMS: atom_id res chain seq x y z
N MET A 1 10.14 7.52 10.48
CA MET A 1 8.81 7.49 11.12
C MET A 1 8.35 6.04 11.16
N PHE A 2 7.94 5.52 12.31
CA PHE A 2 7.37 4.18 12.43
C PHE A 2 5.86 4.32 12.62
N PRO A 3 5.02 3.64 11.83
CA PRO A 3 3.58 3.66 12.05
C PRO A 3 3.19 2.76 13.21
N GLU A 4 2.03 3.04 13.80
CA GLU A 4 1.44 2.17 14.81
C GLU A 4 0.98 0.85 14.17
N SER A 5 1.72 -0.22 14.43
CA SER A 5 1.56 -1.52 13.75
C SER A 5 0.39 -2.37 14.28
N GLY A 6 -0.26 -1.97 15.37
CA GLY A 6 -1.34 -2.72 16.02
C GLY A 6 -2.75 -2.37 15.53
N THR A 7 -2.91 -1.25 14.84
CA THR A 7 -4.22 -0.71 14.45
C THR A 7 -4.57 -1.04 12.99
N MET A 8 -5.87 -0.94 12.68
CA MET A 8 -6.43 -1.15 11.35
C MET A 8 -7.67 -0.27 11.22
N PRO A 9 -8.00 0.24 10.02
CA PRO A 9 -9.24 1.00 9.84
C PRO A 9 -10.48 0.13 10.12
N ALA A 10 -11.57 0.76 10.56
CA ALA A 10 -12.83 0.07 10.82
C ALA A 10 -13.53 -0.32 9.51
N VAL A 11 -13.03 -1.38 8.88
CA VAL A 11 -13.56 -1.98 7.64
C VAL A 11 -14.26 -3.30 8.01
N PRO A 12 -15.42 -3.62 7.41
CA PRO A 12 -16.11 -4.88 7.63
C PRO A 12 -15.35 -6.04 6.95
N VAL A 13 -14.29 -6.51 7.61
CA VAL A 13 -13.38 -7.53 7.06
C VAL A 13 -14.09 -8.85 6.78
N GLU A 14 -15.15 -9.17 7.52
CA GLU A 14 -16.04 -10.31 7.33
C GLU A 14 -16.73 -10.35 5.96
N LEU A 15 -16.87 -9.20 5.29
CA LEU A 15 -17.45 -9.12 3.94
C LEU A 15 -16.40 -9.27 2.83
N LEU A 16 -15.11 -9.36 3.16
CA LEU A 16 -14.06 -9.56 2.17
C LEU A 16 -14.19 -10.95 1.54
N THR A 17 -14.05 -10.98 0.22
CA THR A 17 -14.08 -12.18 -0.61
C THR A 17 -12.81 -12.27 -1.46
N PRO A 18 -12.53 -13.43 -2.09
CA PRO A 18 -11.40 -13.55 -3.01
C PRO A 18 -11.44 -12.61 -4.23
N GLN A 19 -12.60 -12.02 -4.54
CA GLN A 19 -12.75 -11.04 -5.62
C GLN A 19 -12.24 -9.64 -5.23
N HIS A 20 -11.99 -9.40 -3.94
CA HIS A 20 -11.47 -8.12 -3.46
C HIS A 20 -9.95 -8.06 -3.60
N PHE A 21 -9.46 -6.83 -3.82
CA PHE A 21 -8.04 -6.51 -3.80
C PHE A 21 -7.77 -5.41 -2.76
N ILE A 22 -6.91 -5.70 -1.79
CA ILE A 22 -6.52 -4.72 -0.77
C ILE A 22 -5.22 -4.07 -1.19
N PHE A 23 -5.26 -2.75 -1.42
CA PHE A 23 -4.08 -1.93 -1.63
C PHE A 23 -3.87 -1.04 -0.41
N ASP A 24 -2.79 -1.29 0.33
CA ASP A 24 -2.44 -0.51 1.53
C ASP A 24 -1.26 0.43 1.20
N MET A 25 -1.36 1.68 1.62
CA MET A 25 -0.33 2.71 1.37
C MET A 25 0.85 2.61 2.34
N VAL A 26 0.70 1.87 3.43
CA VAL A 26 1.77 1.59 4.38
C VAL A 26 2.73 0.56 3.78
N TYR A 27 4.04 0.78 3.94
CA TYR A 27 5.09 -0.13 3.46
C TYR A 27 5.97 -0.72 4.58
N ASN A 28 5.93 -0.13 5.77
CA ASN A 28 6.61 -0.63 6.96
C ASN A 28 5.60 -0.61 8.11
N PRO A 29 5.12 -1.74 8.65
CA PRO A 29 5.53 -3.10 8.31
C PRO A 29 5.12 -3.50 6.88
N GLU A 30 5.79 -4.51 6.33
CA GLU A 30 5.54 -5.00 4.96
C GLU A 30 4.10 -5.51 4.77
N VAL A 31 3.51 -6.08 5.83
CA VAL A 31 2.15 -6.60 5.85
C VAL A 31 1.39 -6.03 7.05
N THR A 32 0.40 -5.17 6.78
CA THR A 32 -0.46 -4.56 7.80
C THR A 32 -1.53 -5.52 8.31
N ARG A 33 -2.22 -5.14 9.39
CA ARG A 33 -3.32 -5.94 9.96
C ARG A 33 -4.49 -6.12 8.98
N LEU A 34 -4.83 -5.08 8.20
CA LEU A 34 -5.85 -5.16 7.16
C LEU A 34 -5.46 -6.15 6.06
N MET A 35 -4.21 -6.10 5.59
CA MET A 35 -3.70 -7.05 4.61
C MET A 35 -3.76 -8.49 5.14
N LYS A 36 -3.38 -8.73 6.41
CA LYS A 36 -3.51 -10.04 7.06
C LYS A 36 -4.96 -10.54 7.04
N GLU A 37 -5.94 -9.69 7.35
CA GLU A 37 -7.35 -10.07 7.32
C GLU A 37 -7.88 -10.38 5.91
N GLY A 38 -7.39 -9.67 4.89
CA GLY A 38 -7.69 -9.97 3.49
C GLY A 38 -7.09 -11.29 3.03
N MET A 39 -5.81 -11.52 3.31
CA MET A 39 -5.12 -12.78 2.97
C MET A 39 -5.84 -13.99 3.58
N LYS A 40 -6.28 -13.89 4.84
CA LYS A 40 -7.07 -14.95 5.52
C LYS A 40 -8.37 -15.32 4.78
N ARG A 41 -8.93 -14.38 4.00
CA ARG A 41 -10.19 -14.55 3.25
C ARG A 41 -9.96 -14.79 1.76
N GLY A 42 -8.71 -15.01 1.35
CA GLY A 42 -8.35 -15.26 -0.04
C GLY A 42 -8.31 -14.01 -0.92
N ALA A 43 -8.44 -12.81 -0.34
CA ALA A 43 -8.27 -11.57 -1.09
C ALA A 43 -6.80 -11.38 -1.47
N SER A 44 -6.57 -10.84 -2.66
CA SER A 44 -5.24 -10.42 -3.08
C SER A 44 -4.85 -9.12 -2.39
N VAL A 45 -3.58 -8.95 -2.05
CA VAL A 45 -3.11 -7.77 -1.31
C VAL A 45 -1.79 -7.21 -1.85
N ARG A 46 -1.56 -5.91 -1.68
CA ARG A 46 -0.29 -5.24 -2.00
C ARG A 46 -0.08 -4.03 -1.10
N ASN A 47 1.17 -3.80 -0.71
CA ASN A 47 1.57 -2.68 0.15
C ASN A 47 2.04 -1.44 -0.66
N GLY A 48 2.43 -0.39 0.06
CA GLY A 48 2.75 0.91 -0.51
C GLY A 48 4.14 1.03 -1.12
N LEU A 49 5.01 0.02 -1.00
CA LEU A 49 6.42 0.13 -1.40
C LEU A 49 6.57 0.46 -2.90
N GLY A 50 5.79 -0.21 -3.74
CA GLY A 50 5.81 0.05 -5.18
C GLY A 50 5.30 1.45 -5.55
N MET A 51 4.43 2.05 -4.72
CA MET A 51 4.05 3.45 -4.90
C MET A 51 5.17 4.39 -4.44
N LEU A 52 5.84 4.11 -3.31
CA LEU A 52 6.97 4.89 -2.82
C LEU A 52 8.11 4.97 -3.85
N HIS A 53 8.42 3.89 -4.56
CA HIS A 53 9.42 3.95 -5.63
C HIS A 53 8.93 4.74 -6.85
N ARG A 54 7.72 4.44 -7.33
CA ARG A 54 7.17 5.12 -8.53
C ARG A 54 7.04 6.62 -8.37
N GLN A 55 6.63 7.10 -7.19
CA GLN A 55 6.54 8.53 -6.96
C GLN A 55 7.91 9.21 -7.02
N ALA A 56 8.97 8.55 -6.53
CA ALA A 56 10.34 9.08 -6.60
C ALA A 56 10.84 9.12 -8.05
N GLU A 57 10.58 8.07 -8.83
CA GLU A 57 10.93 8.03 -10.26
C GLU A 57 10.22 9.13 -11.05
N LEU A 58 8.93 9.38 -10.77
CA LEU A 58 8.17 10.46 -11.41
C LEU A 58 8.68 11.84 -11.01
N ALA A 59 8.95 12.07 -9.73
CA ALA A 59 9.54 13.32 -9.25
C ALA A 59 10.91 13.56 -9.88
N TRP A 60 11.74 12.53 -9.98
CA TRP A 60 13.03 12.59 -10.64
C TRP A 60 12.91 13.02 -12.11
N LYS A 61 12.01 12.39 -12.87
CA LYS A 61 11.74 12.77 -14.27
C LYS A 61 11.35 14.25 -14.38
N ILE A 62 10.45 14.72 -13.53
CA ILE A 62 10.05 16.14 -13.51
C ILE A 62 11.27 17.03 -13.31
N TRP A 63 12.11 16.76 -12.32
CA TRP A 63 13.30 17.58 -12.04
C TRP A 63 14.35 17.52 -13.14
N THR A 64 14.55 16.37 -13.78
CA THR A 64 15.58 16.21 -14.82
C THR A 64 15.13 16.68 -16.20
N GLU A 65 13.84 16.56 -16.54
CA GLU A 65 13.28 16.98 -17.83
C GLU A 65 12.97 18.48 -17.87
N SER A 66 12.73 19.11 -16.71
CA SER A 66 12.49 20.56 -16.62
C SER A 66 13.75 21.43 -16.69
N CYS A 67 14.95 20.83 -16.66
CA CYS A 67 16.23 21.56 -16.70
C CYS A 67 16.74 21.83 -18.14
N GLY A 68 15.93 21.56 -19.17
CA GLY A 68 16.30 21.65 -20.59
C GLY A 68 15.43 22.57 -21.45
N LYS A 69 14.76 23.57 -20.87
CA LYS A 69 14.16 24.69 -21.62
C LYS A 69 14.71 26.02 -21.13
#